data_AF-A0A6H5IY82-F1
#
_entry.id   AF-A0A6H5IY82-F1
#
_cell.length_a   1.000
_cell.length_b   1.000
_cell.length_c   1.000
_cell.angle_alpha   90.00
_cell.angle_beta   90.00
_cell.angle_gamma   90.00
#
_symmetry.space_group_name_H-M   'P 1'
#
loop_
_entity.id
_entity.type
_entity.pdbx_description
1 polymer ?
#
loop_
_entity_poly.entity_id
_entity_poly.type
_entity_poly.pdbx_seq_one_letter_code
_entity_poly.pdbx_strand_id
1 'polypeptide(L)'
;MNNVSGLTLKFIKIFNFYLQPKEIKEIKDFLLKARRKDAKSVKIKKNLDNVKFKVRCSRFLYTLVITDKEKAEKLKQSLPPGKLNST
;
A
#
# COMPACT_ATOMS: atom_id res chain seq x y z
N MET A 1 -17.49 0.47 31.31
CA MET A 1 -17.91 -0.11 30.01
C MET A 1 -17.70 0.92 28.92
N ASN A 2 -16.55 0.97 28.24
CA ASN A 2 -16.40 1.83 27.06
C ASN A 2 -15.59 1.05 26.03
N ASN A 3 -16.32 0.27 25.24
CA ASN A 3 -15.80 -0.61 24.21
C ASN A 3 -15.46 0.23 22.96
N VAL A 4 -14.33 0.94 23.01
CA VAL A 4 -13.78 1.73 21.87
C VAL A 4 -13.18 0.85 20.75
N SER A 5 -13.28 -0.48 20.84
CA SER A 5 -12.70 -1.41 19.85
C SER A 5 -13.52 -1.58 18.56
N GLY A 6 -14.77 -1.09 18.52
CA GLY A 6 -15.69 -1.34 17.40
C GLY A 6 -15.54 -0.40 16.20
N LEU A 7 -15.07 0.85 16.40
CA LEU A 7 -15.04 1.88 15.36
C LEU A 7 -13.78 1.80 14.48
N THR A 8 -12.64 1.41 15.07
CA THR A 8 -11.36 1.22 14.35
C THR A 8 -11.37 -0.02 13.46
N LEU A 9 -12.03 -1.12 13.89
CA LEU A 9 -12.16 -2.33 13.07
C LEU A 9 -13.14 -2.17 11.90
N LYS A 10 -14.23 -1.41 12.06
CA LYS A 10 -15.21 -1.18 10.98
C LYS A 10 -14.63 -0.35 9.83
N PHE A 11 -13.82 0.68 10.10
CA PHE A 11 -13.13 1.45 9.06
C PHE A 11 -12.12 0.62 8.25
N ILE A 12 -11.43 -0.31 8.92
CA ILE A 12 -10.47 -1.23 8.29
C ILE A 12 -11.19 -2.30 7.44
N LYS A 13 -12.37 -2.77 7.87
CA LYS A 13 -13.17 -3.78 7.15
C LYS A 13 -13.92 -3.22 5.93
N ILE A 14 -14.49 -2.01 6.02
CA ILE A 14 -15.28 -1.41 4.93
C ILE A 14 -14.40 -1.11 3.69
N PHE A 15 -13.16 -0.68 3.89
CA PHE A 15 -12.25 -0.39 2.77
C PHE A 15 -11.70 -1.65 2.09
N ASN A 16 -11.70 -2.80 2.79
CA ASN A 16 -11.16 -4.07 2.29
C ASN A 16 -12.12 -4.79 1.33
N PHE A 17 -13.42 -4.54 1.42
CA PHE A 17 -14.42 -5.37 0.73
C PHE A 17 -14.65 -5.00 -0.74
N TYR A 18 -14.32 -3.77 -1.17
CA TYR A 18 -14.49 -3.30 -2.55
C TYR A 18 -13.21 -3.33 -3.39
N LEU A 19 -12.18 -4.01 -2.92
CA LEU A 19 -10.86 -4.05 -3.54
C LEU A 19 -10.49 -5.47 -3.86
N GLN A 20 -10.54 -5.86 -5.13
CA GLN A 20 -9.80 -7.05 -5.56
C GLN A 20 -8.31 -6.77 -5.34
N PRO A 21 -7.63 -7.47 -4.41
CA PRO A 21 -6.20 -7.30 -4.23
C PRO A 21 -5.47 -7.97 -5.41
N LYS A 22 -4.42 -7.34 -5.91
CA LYS A 22 -3.54 -7.92 -6.91
C LYS A 22 -2.10 -7.83 -6.44
N GLU A 23 -1.39 -8.93 -6.53
CA GLU A 23 0.05 -8.96 -6.25
C GLU A 23 0.84 -8.51 -7.49
N ILE A 24 1.91 -7.74 -7.27
CA ILE A 24 2.90 -7.39 -8.28
C ILE A 24 4.23 -7.99 -7.83
N LYS A 25 4.90 -8.73 -8.73
CA LYS A 25 6.19 -9.36 -8.46
C LYS A 25 7.38 -8.46 -8.79
N GLU A 26 7.23 -7.62 -9.82
CA GLU A 26 8.33 -6.78 -10.31
C GLU A 26 8.24 -5.32 -9.83
N ILE A 27 9.40 -4.75 -9.48
CA ILE A 27 9.51 -3.35 -9.04
C ILE A 27 9.15 -2.40 -10.20
N LYS A 28 9.52 -2.73 -11.43
CA LYS A 28 9.23 -1.91 -12.62
C LYS A 28 7.73 -1.74 -12.80
N ASP A 29 6.98 -2.83 -12.77
CA ASP A 29 5.53 -2.81 -12.86
C ASP A 29 4.89 -1.99 -11.73
N PHE A 30 5.41 -2.13 -10.51
CA PHE A 30 4.94 -1.35 -9.38
C PHE A 30 5.13 0.16 -9.61
N LEU A 31 6.29 0.59 -10.09
CA LEU A 31 6.56 2.01 -10.38
C LEU A 31 5.66 2.55 -11.49
N LEU A 32 5.40 1.76 -12.54
CA LEU A 32 4.44 2.13 -13.59
C LEU A 32 3.03 2.30 -13.00
N LYS A 33 2.58 1.36 -12.15
CA LYS A 33 1.26 1.47 -11.49
C LYS A 33 1.19 2.66 -10.54
N ALA A 34 2.24 2.93 -9.79
CA ALA A 34 2.33 4.06 -8.86
C ALA A 34 2.28 5.40 -9.59
N ARG A 35 2.76 5.50 -10.84
CA ARG A 35 2.74 6.75 -11.62
C ARG A 35 1.44 6.99 -12.39
N ARG A 36 0.58 5.98 -12.57
CA ARG A 36 -0.71 6.15 -13.28
C ARG A 36 -1.58 7.26 -12.67
N LYS A 37 -2.41 7.86 -13.52
CA LYS A 37 -3.39 8.92 -13.16
C LYS A 37 -4.44 8.46 -12.15
N ASP A 38 -4.81 7.18 -12.17
CA ASP A 38 -5.81 6.60 -11.27
C ASP A 38 -5.24 6.12 -9.93
N ALA A 39 -3.91 6.19 -9.74
CA ALA A 39 -3.27 5.88 -8.47
C ALA A 39 -3.47 7.04 -7.50
N LYS A 40 -4.26 6.79 -6.46
CA LYS A 40 -4.69 7.80 -5.47
C LYS A 40 -3.71 7.92 -4.30
N SER A 41 -3.19 6.80 -3.81
CA SER A 41 -2.28 6.79 -2.68
C SER A 41 -1.45 5.51 -2.65
N VAL A 42 -0.28 5.61 -2.03
CA VAL A 42 0.60 4.49 -1.72
C VAL A 42 0.71 4.38 -0.20
N LYS A 43 0.34 3.22 0.35
CA LYS A 43 0.50 2.87 1.75
C LYS A 43 1.65 1.90 1.90
N ILE A 44 2.63 2.24 2.74
CA ILE A 44 3.78 1.40 3.05
C ILE A 44 3.51 0.71 4.39
N LYS A 45 3.41 -0.62 4.38
CA LYS A 45 3.27 -1.41 5.61
C LYS A 45 4.59 -2.13 5.89
N LYS A 46 5.28 -1.73 6.95
CA LYS A 46 6.45 -2.45 7.47
C LYS A 46 5.97 -3.62 8.34
N ASN A 47 6.43 -4.83 8.06
CA ASN A 47 6.33 -6.01 8.91
C ASN A 47 7.74 -6.40 9.40
N LEU A 48 7.83 -7.45 10.22
CA LEU A 48 9.12 -7.92 10.75
C LEU A 48 10.08 -8.36 9.63
N ASP A 49 9.57 -9.17 8.69
CA ASP A 49 10.37 -9.84 7.66
C ASP A 49 10.25 -9.22 6.26
N ASN A 50 9.26 -8.35 6.06
CA ASN A 50 9.01 -7.74 4.76
C ASN A 50 8.35 -6.37 4.86
N VAL A 51 8.48 -5.60 3.79
CA VAL A 51 7.79 -4.34 3.57
C VAL A 51 6.81 -4.52 2.43
N LYS A 52 5.55 -4.15 2.64
CA LYS A 52 4.49 -4.20 1.63
C LYS A 52 4.17 -2.80 1.14
N PHE A 53 4.38 -2.56 -0.15
CA PHE A 53 3.99 -1.34 -0.83
C PHE A 53 2.62 -1.54 -1.47
N LYS A 54 1.61 -0.84 -0.96
CA LYS A 54 0.22 -0.98 -1.40
C LYS A 54 -0.22 0.27 -2.15
N VAL A 55 -0.40 0.20 -3.46
CA VAL A 55 -0.93 1.31 -4.26
C VAL A 55 -2.43 1.15 -4.50
N ARG A 56 -3.19 2.17 -4.10
CA ARG A 56 -4.63 2.26 -4.31
C ARG A 56 -4.91 2.85 -5.68
N CYS A 57 -5.44 2.04 -6.59
CA CYS A 57 -5.95 2.49 -7.90
C CYS A 57 -7.50 2.55 -7.87
N SER A 58 -8.14 2.95 -8.97
CA SER A 58 -9.60 3.01 -9.03
C SER A 58 -10.28 1.67 -8.71
N ARG A 59 -9.83 0.57 -9.32
CA ARG A 59 -10.47 -0.76 -9.17
C ARG A 59 -9.73 -1.72 -8.24
N PHE A 60 -8.40 -1.71 -8.28
CA PHE A 60 -7.57 -2.69 -7.59
C PHE A 60 -6.67 -2.05 -6.54
N LEU A 61 -6.28 -2.85 -5.55
CA LEU A 61 -5.21 -2.55 -4.62
C LEU A 61 -4.04 -3.42 -5.03
N TYR A 62 -3.00 -2.80 -5.59
CA TYR A 62 -1.81 -3.54 -5.95
C TYR A 62 -0.85 -3.57 -4.78
N THR A 63 -0.30 -4.75 -4.49
CA THR A 63 0.68 -4.95 -3.42
C THR A 63 1.97 -5.50 -4.01
N LEU A 64 3.08 -4.83 -3.73
CA LEU A 64 4.43 -5.35 -3.94
C LEU A 64 5.02 -5.70 -2.57
N VAL A 65 5.55 -6.92 -2.44
CA VAL A 65 6.22 -7.39 -1.22
C VAL A 65 7.73 -7.40 -1.47
N ILE A 66 8.48 -6.72 -0.60
CA ILE A 66 9.94 -6.69 -0.62
C ILE A 66 10.44 -7.25 0.72
N THR A 67 11.30 -8.26 0.68
CA THR A 67 11.94 -8.84 1.88
C THR A 67 13.19 -8.06 2.28
N ASP A 68 13.93 -7.55 1.30
CA ASP A 68 15.17 -6.79 1.49
C ASP A 68 14.90 -5.34 1.95
N LYS A 69 15.32 -5.02 3.18
CA LYS A 69 15.06 -3.73 3.82
C LYS A 69 15.75 -2.56 3.09
N GLU A 70 16.95 -2.76 2.55
CA GLU A 70 17.68 -1.70 1.85
C GLU A 70 17.00 -1.35 0.52
N LYS A 71 16.58 -2.38 -0.23
CA LYS A 71 15.81 -2.19 -1.46
C LYS A 71 14.49 -1.48 -1.18
N ALA A 72 13.84 -1.80 -0.07
CA ALA A 72 12.60 -1.14 0.33
C ALA A 72 12.81 0.37 0.61
N GLU A 73 13.87 0.75 1.31
CA GLU A 73 14.14 2.18 1.58
C GLU A 73 14.52 2.94 0.29
N LYS A 74 15.32 2.34 -0.60
CA LYS A 74 15.59 2.93 -1.94
C LYS A 74 14.31 3.10 -2.77
N LEU A 75 13.41 2.11 -2.75
CA LEU A 75 12.14 2.18 -3.44
C LEU A 75 11.24 3.28 -2.86
N LYS A 76 11.23 3.44 -1.54
CA LYS A 76 10.49 4.51 -0.86
C LYS A 76 10.96 5.90 -1.31
N GLN A 77 12.26 6.11 -1.49
CA GLN A 77 12.82 7.36 -2.01
C GLN A 77 12.48 7.60 -3.49
N SER A 78 12.27 6.53 -4.27
CA SER A 78 11.95 6.62 -5.69
C SER A 78 10.49 6.98 -5.98
N LEU A 79 9.62 6.99 -4.96
CA LEU A 79 8.21 7.31 -5.11
C LEU A 79 8.01 8.82 -5.24
N PRO A 80 7.10 9.28 -6.12
CA PRO A 80 6.85 10.70 -6.31
C PRO A 80 6.30 11.35 -5.04
N PRO A 81 6.81 12.54 -4.65
CA PRO A 81 6.25 13.31 -3.54
C PRO A 81 4.78 13.64 -3.84
N GLY A 82 3.90 13.42 -2.87
CA GLY A 82 2.45 13.62 -3.02
C GLY A 82 1.60 12.36 -3.19
N LYS A 83 2.21 11.18 -3.40
CA LYS A 83 1.47 9.88 -3.38
C LYS A 83 1.65 9.09 -2.08
N LEU A 84 2.52 9.55 -1.18
CA LEU A 84 2.80 8.91 0.10
C LEU A 84 1.88 9.47 1.19
N ASN A 85 0.94 8.66 1.67
CA ASN A 85 0.23 8.97 2.91
C ASN A 85 0.95 8.21 4.04
N SER A 86 1.90 8.88 4.70
CA SER A 86 2.51 8.41 5.93
C SER A 86 1.56 8.73 7.09
N THR A 87 0.58 7.87 7.34
CA THR A 87 -0.25 7.92 8.54
C THR A 87 -0.62 6.51 8.99
#